data_AF-A0A378QXT5-F1
#
_entry.id   AF-A0A378QXT5-F1
#
_cell.length_a   1.000
_cell.length_b   1.000
_cell.length_c   1.000
_cell.angle_alpha   90.00
_cell.angle_beta   90.00
_cell.angle_gamma   90.00
#
_symmetry.space_group_name_H-M   'P 1'
#
loop_
_entity.id
_entity.type
_entity.pdbx_description
1 polymer ?
#
loop_
_entity_poly.entity_id
_entity_poly.type
_entity_poly.pdbx_seq_one_letter_code
_entity_poly.pdbx_strand_id
1 'polypeptide(L)'
;MNKIPIHIVTGFLGSGKTTFIQHILKNDQNAKTLVLINEFGEVGLDDLLVKPINDSTYLLPSGCMCCTVLTDVKDTLLSVLDLNKDSLVFDKILIETTGLANPASILSTLSQDMHLKGRFTLHGMTTIIDTQHAPTQATTAPEWLPQVIACQQYVLSKTDLCQADDMATTQALMHKVNPDAIQVQADDFINMQALFAKTFDVLPRPTFFLKNEQDTHAHAQSLVLTFDTPIDWLAFGLWLSLLLDQYGEHILRLKGVLHLQGIDKPMLLQGVQHCLYPPEHLSASVWQDDVSRLVMIVRGLDASDIERSAKTVLRYLNTH
;
A
#
# COMPACT_ATOMS: atom_id res chain seq x y z
N MET A 1 -14.40 20.36 1.96
CA MET A 1 -14.82 19.13 2.65
C MET A 1 -13.58 18.27 2.85
N ASN A 2 -13.37 17.73 4.06
CA ASN A 2 -12.26 16.80 4.29
C ASN A 2 -12.56 15.48 3.59
N LYS A 3 -11.56 14.90 2.93
CA LYS A 3 -11.67 13.59 2.29
C LYS A 3 -11.74 12.51 3.37
N ILE A 4 -12.55 11.47 3.15
CA ILE A 4 -12.69 10.33 4.06
C ILE A 4 -11.48 9.41 3.87
N PRO A 5 -10.69 9.14 4.92
CA PRO A 5 -9.55 8.23 4.85
C PRO A 5 -9.99 6.77 4.68
N ILE A 6 -9.34 6.08 3.75
CA ILE A 6 -9.48 4.64 3.50
C ILE A 6 -8.19 3.94 3.93
N HIS A 7 -8.29 2.94 4.80
CA HIS A 7 -7.17 2.05 5.13
C HIS A 7 -7.44 0.65 4.59
N ILE A 8 -6.40 0.01 4.05
CA ILE A 8 -6.50 -1.31 3.44
C ILE A 8 -5.84 -2.34 4.36
N VAL A 9 -6.53 -3.43 4.64
CA VAL A 9 -5.97 -4.63 5.27
C VAL A 9 -5.88 -5.73 4.23
N THR A 10 -4.67 -6.22 4.01
CA THR A 10 -4.38 -7.30 3.06
C THR A 10 -3.56 -8.41 3.73
N GLY A 11 -3.25 -9.46 2.99
CA GLY A 11 -2.51 -10.62 3.48
C GLY A 11 -3.02 -11.91 2.88
N PHE A 12 -2.11 -12.89 2.76
CA PHE A 12 -2.37 -14.14 2.05
C PHE A 12 -3.53 -14.94 2.67
N LEU A 13 -4.07 -15.93 1.94
CA LEU A 13 -5.13 -16.81 2.42
C LEU A 13 -4.76 -17.43 3.78
N GLY A 14 -5.70 -17.41 4.73
CA GLY A 14 -5.50 -17.98 6.07
C GLY A 14 -4.55 -17.19 6.99
N SER A 15 -4.08 -16.00 6.60
CA SER A 15 -3.23 -15.15 7.44
C SER A 15 -3.92 -14.59 8.69
N GLY A 16 -5.24 -14.67 8.80
CA GLY A 16 -5.99 -14.18 9.97
C GLY A 16 -6.49 -12.73 9.85
N LYS A 17 -6.61 -12.19 8.62
CA LYS A 17 -7.19 -10.86 8.34
C LYS A 17 -8.53 -10.63 9.05
N THR A 18 -9.50 -11.52 8.85
CA THR A 18 -10.82 -11.41 9.46
C THR A 18 -10.75 -11.44 10.99
N THR A 19 -9.91 -12.30 11.58
CA THR A 19 -9.69 -12.36 13.03
C THR A 19 -9.10 -11.05 13.56
N PHE A 20 -8.11 -10.48 12.86
CA PHE A 20 -7.50 -9.21 13.20
C PHE A 20 -8.52 -8.07 13.17
N ILE A 21 -9.35 -7.99 12.12
CA ILE A 21 -10.39 -6.96 12.00
C ILE A 21 -11.43 -7.12 13.11
N GLN A 22 -11.89 -8.35 13.38
CA GLN A 22 -12.83 -8.61 14.47
C GLN A 22 -12.24 -8.25 15.85
N HIS A 23 -10.95 -8.47 16.07
CA HIS A 23 -10.27 -8.07 17.29
C HIS A 23 -10.31 -6.55 17.48
N ILE A 24 -9.95 -5.79 16.44
CA ILE A 24 -10.02 -4.32 16.45
C ILE A 24 -11.44 -3.85 16.75
N LEU A 25 -12.43 -4.42 16.05
CA LEU A 25 -13.83 -3.99 16.16
C LEU A 25 -14.47 -4.24 17.52
N LYS A 26 -14.06 -5.30 18.23
CA LYS A 26 -14.58 -5.59 19.59
C LYS A 26 -14.26 -4.49 20.60
N ASN A 27 -13.12 -3.84 20.42
CA ASN A 27 -12.61 -2.81 21.31
C ASN A 27 -12.90 -1.38 20.80
N ASP A 28 -13.61 -1.27 19.69
CA ASP A 28 -13.87 -0.03 18.96
C ASP A 28 -15.22 0.58 19.39
N GLN A 29 -15.23 1.17 20.59
CA GLN A 29 -16.40 1.87 21.11
C GLN A 29 -16.57 3.24 20.43
N ASN A 30 -17.73 3.49 19.81
CA ASN A 30 -18.10 4.76 19.15
C ASN A 30 -17.27 5.17 17.93
N ALA A 31 -16.56 4.23 17.29
CA ALA A 31 -15.83 4.56 16.07
C ALA A 31 -16.77 4.64 14.87
N LYS A 32 -16.74 5.80 14.23
CA LYS A 32 -17.44 6.12 13.00
C LYS A 32 -16.72 5.43 11.81
N THR A 33 -16.72 4.11 11.77
CA THR A 33 -15.95 3.34 10.78
C THR A 33 -16.84 2.43 9.95
N LEU A 34 -16.74 2.55 8.63
CA LEU A 34 -17.31 1.58 7.70
C LEU A 34 -16.28 0.49 7.38
N VAL A 35 -16.67 -0.78 7.49
CA VAL A 35 -15.82 -1.92 7.17
C VAL A 35 -16.38 -2.65 5.96
N LEU A 36 -15.59 -2.69 4.88
CA LEU A 36 -15.89 -3.42 3.64
C LEU A 36 -15.06 -4.71 3.62
N ILE A 37 -15.73 -5.87 3.53
CA ILE A 37 -15.06 -7.17 3.50
C ILE A 37 -15.27 -7.83 2.14
N ASN A 38 -14.17 -8.09 1.44
CA ASN A 38 -14.20 -8.60 0.06
C ASN A 38 -14.10 -10.14 -0.06
N GLU A 39 -14.14 -10.92 1.03
CA GLU A 39 -13.94 -12.38 0.98
C GLU A 39 -15.24 -13.18 1.19
N PHE A 40 -15.41 -14.26 0.41
CA PHE A 40 -16.55 -15.18 0.42
C PHE A 40 -16.81 -15.82 1.80
N GLY A 41 -18.07 -15.84 2.18
CA GLY A 41 -18.67 -16.80 3.12
C GLY A 41 -20.18 -16.84 2.83
N GLU A 42 -20.78 -18.04 2.75
CA GLU A 42 -22.18 -18.29 2.37
C GLU A 42 -23.20 -17.53 3.23
N VAL A 43 -23.44 -16.26 2.93
CA VAL A 43 -24.64 -15.55 3.34
C VAL A 43 -25.18 -14.88 2.08
N GLY A 44 -26.36 -15.33 1.65
CA GLY A 44 -27.01 -14.89 0.43
C GLY A 44 -27.11 -13.37 0.31
N LEU A 45 -26.99 -12.92 -0.95
CA LEU A 45 -27.05 -11.55 -1.45
C LEU A 45 -28.43 -10.88 -1.34
N ASP A 46 -29.38 -11.43 -0.58
CA ASP A 46 -30.78 -10.96 -0.60
C ASP A 46 -31.13 -9.96 0.51
N ASP A 47 -30.17 -9.59 1.36
CA ASP A 47 -30.39 -8.58 2.38
C ASP A 47 -29.18 -7.65 2.45
N LEU A 48 -29.35 -6.42 1.95
CA LEU A 48 -28.44 -5.28 2.10
C LEU A 48 -28.45 -4.79 3.57
N LEU A 49 -28.34 -5.74 4.50
CA LEU A 49 -28.28 -5.53 5.93
C LEU A 49 -26.83 -5.21 6.28
N VAL A 50 -26.56 -3.91 6.36
CA VAL A 50 -25.65 -3.40 7.38
C VAL A 50 -25.94 -4.16 8.68
N LYS A 51 -25.07 -5.10 9.05
CA LYS A 51 -25.12 -5.65 10.40
C LYS A 51 -24.32 -4.70 11.30
N PRO A 52 -24.97 -3.94 12.19
CA PRO A 52 -24.23 -3.19 13.19
C PRO A 52 -23.49 -4.20 14.06
N ILE A 53 -22.16 -4.16 14.03
CA ILE A 53 -21.35 -4.89 15.01
C ILE A 53 -21.42 -4.13 16.35
N ASN A 54 -21.50 -2.80 16.28
CA ASN A 54 -21.78 -1.81 17.33
C ASN A 54 -22.59 -0.64 16.73
N ASP A 55 -23.06 0.34 17.54
CA ASP A 55 -23.90 1.48 17.12
C ASP A 55 -23.34 2.34 15.95
N SER A 56 -22.05 2.22 15.63
CA SER A 56 -21.34 3.06 14.65
C SER A 56 -20.48 2.32 13.62
N THR A 57 -20.50 0.98 13.61
CA THR A 57 -19.70 0.15 12.69
C THR A 57 -20.58 -0.66 11.76
N TYR A 58 -20.39 -0.45 10.46
CA TYR A 58 -21.20 -1.02 9.39
C TYR A 58 -20.36 -2.08 8.66
N LEU A 59 -20.87 -3.32 8.56
CA LEU A 59 -20.24 -4.37 7.77
C LEU A 59 -21.02 -4.57 6.47
N LEU A 60 -20.33 -4.41 5.33
CA LEU A 60 -20.91 -4.67 4.00
C LEU A 60 -20.13 -5.82 3.34
N PRO A 61 -20.80 -6.95 3.03
CA PRO A 61 -20.23 -7.96 2.14
C PRO A 61 -20.29 -7.47 0.70
N SER A 62 -19.16 -7.46 -0.02
CA SER A 62 -19.16 -7.32 -1.48
C SER A 62 -19.21 -8.71 -2.10
N GLY A 63 -20.32 -9.03 -2.78
CA GLY A 63 -20.53 -10.32 -3.45
C GLY A 63 -19.50 -10.60 -4.55
N CYS A 64 -19.37 -11.86 -4.94
CA CYS A 64 -18.50 -12.27 -6.04
C CYS A 64 -19.29 -13.07 -7.09
N MET A 65 -19.22 -12.62 -8.34
CA MET A 65 -19.15 -13.50 -9.50
C MET A 65 -17.96 -13.07 -10.35
N CYS A 66 -17.25 -14.05 -10.88
CA CYS A 66 -15.97 -13.95 -11.57
C CYS A 66 -15.86 -12.75 -12.55
N CYS A 67 -14.74 -12.02 -12.44
CA CYS A 67 -14.26 -10.93 -13.31
C CYS A 67 -14.66 -9.45 -13.01
N THR A 68 -15.31 -9.12 -11.89
CA THR A 68 -15.79 -7.73 -11.59
C THR A 68 -15.37 -7.10 -10.25
N VAL A 69 -14.36 -7.64 -9.56
CA VAL A 69 -13.95 -7.18 -8.22
C VAL A 69 -13.65 -5.66 -8.12
N LEU A 70 -13.19 -5.03 -9.21
CA LEU A 70 -12.88 -3.58 -9.22
C LEU A 70 -14.11 -2.68 -9.35
N THR A 71 -15.11 -3.12 -10.11
CA THR A 71 -16.38 -2.42 -10.26
C THR A 71 -17.16 -2.46 -8.95
N ASP A 72 -17.11 -3.60 -8.25
CA ASP A 72 -17.84 -3.84 -7.00
C ASP A 72 -17.39 -2.91 -5.86
N VAL A 73 -16.07 -2.68 -5.70
CA VAL A 73 -15.57 -1.77 -4.65
C VAL A 73 -15.95 -0.31 -4.94
N LYS A 74 -15.80 0.13 -6.19
CA LYS A 74 -16.17 1.49 -6.58
C LYS A 74 -17.65 1.74 -6.36
N ASP A 75 -18.51 0.86 -6.85
CA ASP A 75 -19.96 1.01 -6.75
C ASP A 75 -20.43 0.92 -5.29
N THR A 76 -19.79 0.08 -4.48
CA THR A 76 -20.00 0.05 -3.04
C THR A 76 -19.61 1.38 -2.39
N LEU A 77 -18.44 1.94 -2.69
CA LEU A 77 -18.02 3.23 -2.13
C LEU A 77 -18.90 4.39 -2.59
N LEU A 78 -19.38 4.38 -3.83
CA LEU A 78 -20.29 5.41 -4.35
C LEU A 78 -21.69 5.30 -3.75
N SER A 79 -22.26 4.09 -3.68
CA SER A 79 -23.57 3.87 -3.05
C SER A 79 -23.56 4.26 -1.57
N VAL A 80 -22.46 3.98 -0.87
CA VAL A 80 -22.22 4.42 0.51
C VAL A 80 -22.24 5.96 0.65
N LEU A 81 -21.76 6.71 -0.36
CA LEU A 81 -21.86 8.17 -0.34
C LEU A 81 -23.28 8.68 -0.62
N ASP A 82 -24.11 7.87 -1.28
CA ASP A 82 -25.50 8.17 -1.58
C ASP A 82 -26.44 7.82 -0.39
N LEU A 83 -25.98 6.96 0.54
CA LEU A 83 -26.64 6.72 1.83
C LEU A 83 -26.58 8.00 2.70
N ASN A 84 -27.52 8.91 2.46
CA ASN A 84 -27.86 10.11 3.23
C ASN A 84 -26.68 10.92 3.81
N LYS A 85 -26.31 12.01 3.12
CA LYS A 85 -25.27 12.97 3.56
C LYS A 85 -25.48 13.55 4.97
N ASP A 86 -26.73 13.66 5.43
CA ASP A 86 -27.06 14.22 6.75
C ASP A 86 -26.98 13.18 7.88
N SER A 87 -26.83 11.89 7.55
CA SER A 87 -26.73 10.77 8.50
C SER A 87 -25.51 9.88 8.24
N LEU A 88 -24.46 10.38 7.56
CA LEU A 88 -23.20 9.66 7.44
C LEU A 88 -22.62 9.43 8.84
N VAL A 89 -22.80 8.23 9.38
CA VAL A 89 -22.35 7.85 10.72
C VAL A 89 -20.85 7.53 10.75
N PHE A 90 -20.19 7.43 9.60
CA PHE A 90 -18.77 7.11 9.50
C PHE A 90 -17.90 8.29 9.00
N ASP A 91 -16.68 8.38 9.50
CA ASP A 91 -15.64 9.32 9.08
C ASP A 91 -14.36 8.61 8.60
N LYS A 92 -14.32 7.28 8.61
CA LYS A 92 -13.21 6.44 8.09
C LYS A 92 -13.74 5.16 7.46
N ILE A 93 -12.96 4.57 6.56
CA ILE A 93 -13.29 3.30 5.90
C ILE A 93 -12.12 2.31 6.02
N LEU A 94 -12.41 1.08 6.43
CA LEU A 94 -11.50 -0.05 6.36
C LEU A 94 -11.94 -0.97 5.22
N ILE A 95 -11.00 -1.37 4.36
CA ILE A 95 -11.22 -2.36 3.29
C ILE A 95 -10.37 -3.59 3.55
N GLU A 96 -11.00 -4.74 3.72
CA GLU A 96 -10.35 -6.05 3.69
C GLU A 96 -10.31 -6.55 2.24
N THR A 97 -9.11 -6.87 1.74
CA THR A 97 -8.94 -7.51 0.43
C THR A 97 -9.00 -9.03 0.54
N THR A 98 -9.33 -9.74 -0.54
CA THR A 98 -9.22 -11.21 -0.58
C THR A 98 -7.78 -11.67 -0.34
N GLY A 99 -7.60 -12.92 0.13
CA GLY A 99 -6.27 -13.47 0.35
C GLY A 99 -5.40 -13.61 -0.90
N LEU A 100 -6.01 -13.55 -2.09
CA LEU A 100 -5.32 -13.62 -3.38
C LEU A 100 -5.31 -12.28 -4.13
N ALA A 101 -5.84 -11.22 -3.53
CA ALA A 101 -5.92 -9.93 -4.19
C ALA A 101 -4.52 -9.35 -4.43
N ASN A 102 -4.31 -8.82 -5.64
CA ASN A 102 -3.17 -7.95 -5.92
C ASN A 102 -3.47 -6.54 -5.36
N PRO A 103 -2.64 -5.99 -4.45
CA PRO A 103 -2.85 -4.66 -3.90
C PRO A 103 -2.91 -3.55 -4.95
N ALA A 104 -2.22 -3.69 -6.07
CA ALA A 104 -2.21 -2.68 -7.14
C ALA A 104 -3.62 -2.43 -7.70
N SER A 105 -4.48 -3.45 -7.77
CA SER A 105 -5.82 -3.32 -8.33
C SER A 105 -6.73 -2.46 -7.46
N ILE A 106 -6.70 -2.64 -6.13
CA ILE A 106 -7.47 -1.77 -5.23
C ILE A 106 -6.88 -0.35 -5.19
N LEU A 107 -5.55 -0.23 -5.21
CA LEU A 107 -4.87 1.06 -5.24
C LEU A 107 -5.17 1.84 -6.52
N SER A 108 -5.25 1.18 -7.69
CA SER A 108 -5.60 1.82 -8.96
C SER A 108 -7.01 2.37 -8.90
N THR A 109 -7.97 1.59 -8.39
CA THR A 109 -9.36 2.00 -8.26
C THR A 109 -9.48 3.27 -7.42
N LEU A 110 -8.86 3.29 -6.24
CA LEU A 110 -8.91 4.42 -5.31
C LEU A 110 -8.13 5.65 -5.83
N SER A 111 -7.01 5.41 -6.53
CA SER A 111 -6.04 6.46 -6.92
C SER A 111 -6.17 6.93 -8.36
N GLN A 112 -7.05 6.34 -9.18
CA GLN A 112 -7.25 6.76 -10.57
C GLN A 112 -8.67 7.26 -10.83
N ASP A 113 -9.68 6.75 -10.12
CA ASP A 113 -11.07 7.16 -10.32
C ASP A 113 -11.34 8.61 -9.86
N MET A 114 -11.88 9.43 -10.77
CA MET A 114 -12.12 10.86 -10.52
C MET A 114 -13.20 11.12 -9.48
N HIS A 115 -14.23 10.26 -9.39
CA HIS A 115 -15.31 10.39 -8.40
C HIS A 115 -14.80 10.05 -7.01
N LEU A 116 -13.95 9.01 -6.89
CA LEU A 116 -13.38 8.60 -5.62
C LEU A 116 -12.32 9.59 -5.12
N LYS A 117 -11.41 10.06 -5.99
CA LYS A 117 -10.34 11.03 -5.65
C LYS A 117 -10.82 12.30 -4.94
N GLY A 118 -12.01 12.78 -5.32
CA GLY A 118 -12.59 13.99 -4.74
C GLY A 118 -13.15 13.80 -3.33
N ARG A 119 -13.41 12.55 -2.92
CA ARG A 119 -14.14 12.21 -1.70
C ARG A 119 -13.32 11.40 -0.71
N PHE A 120 -12.36 10.61 -1.19
CA PHE A 120 -11.56 9.71 -0.38
C PHE A 120 -10.07 10.02 -0.47
N THR A 121 -9.33 9.66 0.57
CA THR A 121 -7.87 9.68 0.59
C THR A 121 -7.37 8.33 1.08
N LEU A 122 -6.31 7.78 0.47
CA LEU A 122 -5.72 6.57 0.99
C LEU A 122 -4.88 6.91 2.22
N HIS A 123 -5.27 6.35 3.36
CA HIS A 123 -4.55 6.46 4.62
C HIS A 123 -3.30 5.57 4.65
N GLY A 124 -3.41 4.33 4.20
CA GLY A 124 -2.29 3.39 4.14
C GLY A 124 -2.75 1.93 4.03
N MET A 125 -1.79 1.01 4.13
CA MET A 125 -2.01 -0.42 3.99
C MET A 125 -1.27 -1.22 5.06
N THR A 126 -2.00 -2.14 5.68
CA THR A 126 -1.50 -3.13 6.64
C THR A 126 -1.56 -4.53 6.04
N THR A 127 -0.45 -5.26 6.09
CA THR A 127 -0.42 -6.68 5.69
C THR A 127 -0.38 -7.57 6.91
N ILE A 128 -1.32 -8.52 6.99
CA ILE A 128 -1.33 -9.58 8.01
C ILE A 128 -0.53 -10.77 7.48
N ILE A 129 0.43 -11.22 8.28
CA ILE A 129 1.39 -12.24 7.88
C ILE A 129 1.30 -13.41 8.84
N ASP A 130 1.00 -14.59 8.29
CA ASP A 130 1.05 -15.84 9.02
C ASP A 130 2.52 -16.17 9.35
N THR A 131 2.91 -16.01 10.60
CA THR A 131 4.31 -16.22 11.03
C THR A 131 4.77 -17.64 10.76
N GLN A 132 3.89 -18.64 10.93
CA GLN A 132 4.21 -20.05 10.76
C GLN A 132 4.51 -20.40 9.29
N HIS A 133 3.80 -19.76 8.37
CA HIS A 133 3.85 -20.12 6.94
C HIS A 133 4.59 -19.10 6.06
N ALA A 134 4.99 -17.94 6.59
CA ALA A 134 5.60 -16.87 5.82
C ALA A 134 6.82 -17.31 4.98
N PRO A 135 7.80 -18.08 5.51
CA PRO A 135 8.96 -18.51 4.71
C PRO A 135 8.56 -19.36 3.50
N THR A 136 7.61 -20.28 3.68
CA THR A 136 7.10 -21.11 2.60
C THR A 136 6.32 -20.28 1.58
N GLN A 137 5.36 -19.48 2.05
CA GLN A 137 4.51 -18.63 1.20
C GLN A 137 5.33 -17.65 0.35
N ALA A 138 6.40 -17.08 0.90
CA ALA A 138 7.29 -16.19 0.15
C ALA A 138 7.97 -16.83 -1.07
N THR A 139 8.04 -18.17 -1.11
CA THR A 139 8.63 -18.93 -2.21
C THR A 139 7.61 -19.60 -3.12
N THR A 140 6.47 -20.02 -2.57
CA THR A 140 5.47 -20.82 -3.29
C THR A 140 4.25 -20.03 -3.76
N ALA A 141 3.95 -18.88 -3.13
CA ALA A 141 2.77 -18.09 -3.41
C ALA A 141 3.14 -16.76 -4.11
N PRO A 142 2.89 -16.62 -5.42
CA PRO A 142 3.24 -15.41 -6.16
C PRO A 142 2.47 -14.16 -5.68
N GLU A 143 1.31 -14.33 -5.04
CA GLU A 143 0.48 -13.25 -4.49
C GLU A 143 1.05 -12.67 -3.19
N TRP A 144 1.81 -13.46 -2.43
CA TRP A 144 2.35 -13.06 -1.13
C TRP A 144 3.30 -11.85 -1.26
N LEU A 145 4.18 -11.89 -2.27
CA LEU A 145 5.22 -10.89 -2.45
C LEU A 145 4.64 -9.48 -2.74
N PRO A 146 3.71 -9.28 -3.69
CA PRO A 146 3.02 -8.00 -3.88
C PRO A 146 2.33 -7.48 -2.61
N GLN A 147 1.68 -8.36 -1.84
CA GLN A 147 0.98 -7.99 -0.60
C GLN A 147 1.96 -7.47 0.47
N VAL A 148 3.11 -8.12 0.61
CA VAL A 148 4.14 -7.71 1.57
C VAL A 148 4.82 -6.43 1.13
N ILE A 149 5.16 -6.28 -0.15
CA ILE A 149 5.86 -5.08 -0.66
C ILE A 149 4.98 -3.83 -0.62
N ALA A 150 3.67 -3.96 -0.82
CA ALA A 150 2.76 -2.83 -0.91
C ALA A 150 2.48 -2.13 0.43
N CYS A 151 2.70 -2.81 1.56
CA CYS A 151 2.32 -2.29 2.87
C CYS A 151 3.32 -1.30 3.47
N GLN A 152 2.79 -0.40 4.31
CA GLN A 152 3.58 0.50 5.15
C GLN A 152 3.80 -0.10 6.54
N GLN A 153 2.92 -0.99 6.96
CA GLN A 153 3.06 -1.74 8.20
C GLN A 153 2.57 -3.18 8.04
N TYR A 154 3.06 -4.05 8.90
CA TYR A 154 2.64 -5.44 8.94
C TYR A 154 2.41 -5.93 10.36
N VAL A 155 1.54 -6.93 10.48
CA VAL A 155 1.22 -7.61 11.73
C VAL A 155 1.55 -9.08 11.56
N LEU A 156 2.33 -9.61 12.49
CA LEU A 156 2.57 -11.03 12.61
C LEU A 156 1.39 -11.68 13.33
N SER A 157 0.76 -12.65 12.69
CA SER A 157 -0.34 -13.43 13.25
C SER A 157 0.13 -14.84 13.61
N LYS A 158 -0.70 -15.54 14.41
CA LYS A 158 -0.43 -16.91 14.88
C LYS A 158 0.89 -17.06 15.62
N THR A 159 1.35 -15.98 16.25
CA THR A 159 2.60 -15.94 17.00
C THR A 159 2.57 -16.86 18.22
N ASP A 160 1.37 -17.19 18.71
CA ASP A 160 1.10 -18.19 19.75
C ASP A 160 1.45 -19.63 19.34
N LEU A 161 1.52 -19.91 18.03
CA LEU A 161 1.87 -21.22 17.47
C LEU A 161 3.35 -21.32 17.06
N CYS A 162 4.12 -20.25 17.25
CA CYS A 162 5.49 -20.11 16.74
C CYS A 162 6.54 -20.15 17.85
N GLN A 163 7.73 -20.63 17.50
CA GLN A 163 8.92 -20.51 18.34
C GLN A 163 9.63 -19.16 18.10
N ALA A 164 10.56 -18.80 18.98
CA ALA A 164 11.33 -17.56 18.85
C ALA A 164 12.11 -17.49 17.52
N ASP A 165 12.58 -18.65 17.02
CA ASP A 165 13.31 -18.75 15.76
C ASP A 165 12.41 -18.46 14.54
N ASP A 166 11.13 -18.84 14.59
CA ASP A 166 10.16 -18.57 13.51
C ASP A 166 9.87 -17.06 13.38
N MET A 167 9.76 -16.39 14.53
CA MET A 167 9.59 -14.94 14.62
C MET A 167 10.79 -14.21 14.02
N ALA A 168 12.00 -14.57 14.45
CA ALA A 168 13.24 -13.96 13.95
C ALA A 168 13.42 -14.19 12.45
N THR A 169 13.10 -15.41 11.96
CA THR A 169 13.15 -15.75 10.53
C THR A 169 12.18 -14.91 9.71
N THR A 170 10.94 -14.78 10.19
CA THR A 170 9.92 -13.97 9.51
C THR A 170 10.29 -12.49 9.51
N GLN A 171 10.80 -11.95 10.62
CA GLN A 171 11.26 -10.57 10.70
C GLN A 171 12.44 -10.30 9.76
N ALA A 172 13.41 -11.22 9.68
CA ALA A 172 14.53 -11.11 8.76
C ALA A 172 14.04 -11.13 7.29
N LEU A 173 13.11 -12.01 6.96
CA LEU A 173 12.47 -12.06 5.65
C LEU A 173 11.75 -10.74 5.33
N MET A 174 11.00 -10.18 6.29
CA MET A 174 10.29 -8.92 6.12
C MET A 174 11.22 -7.73 5.92
N HIS A 175 12.27 -7.62 6.74
CA HIS A 175 13.29 -6.58 6.57
C HIS A 175 13.99 -6.69 5.21
N LYS A 176 14.13 -7.90 4.70
CA LYS A 176 14.76 -8.16 3.41
C LYS A 176 13.86 -7.81 2.22
N VAL A 177 12.56 -8.09 2.32
CA VAL A 177 11.59 -7.87 1.23
C VAL A 177 11.05 -6.44 1.23
N ASN A 178 10.74 -5.89 2.41
CA ASN A 178 10.17 -4.56 2.59
C ASN A 178 10.76 -3.91 3.86
N PRO A 179 12.00 -3.38 3.77
CA PRO A 179 12.71 -2.79 4.93
C PRO A 179 12.00 -1.60 5.56
N ASP A 180 11.11 -0.95 4.81
CA ASP A 180 10.39 0.25 5.24
C ASP A 180 9.15 -0.09 6.05
N ALA A 181 8.67 -1.34 5.97
CA ALA A 181 7.45 -1.72 6.63
C ALA A 181 7.69 -1.81 8.13
N ILE A 182 6.85 -1.10 8.88
CA ILE A 182 6.93 -1.08 10.34
C ILE A 182 6.18 -2.31 10.86
N GLN A 183 6.87 -3.16 11.63
CA GLN A 183 6.18 -4.19 12.39
C GLN A 183 5.37 -3.53 13.51
N VAL A 184 4.12 -3.95 13.65
CA VAL A 184 3.26 -3.53 14.75
C VAL A 184 2.71 -4.78 15.43
N GLN A 185 2.63 -4.78 16.77
CA GLN A 185 2.03 -5.90 17.48
C GLN A 185 0.52 -5.87 17.27
N ALA A 186 -0.12 -7.04 17.14
CA ALA A 186 -1.57 -7.10 17.00
C ALA A 186 -2.27 -6.38 18.16
N ASP A 187 -1.73 -6.54 19.38
CA ASP A 187 -2.24 -5.92 20.60
C ASP A 187 -2.08 -4.39 20.64
N ASP A 188 -1.18 -3.81 19.83
CA ASP A 188 -1.07 -2.35 19.70
C ASP A 188 -2.27 -1.77 18.92
N PHE A 189 -2.97 -2.58 18.12
CA PHE A 189 -4.20 -2.20 17.43
C PHE A 189 -5.41 -2.44 18.32
N ILE A 190 -5.45 -1.68 19.41
CA ILE A 190 -6.53 -1.77 20.39
C ILE A 190 -7.87 -1.35 19.75
N ASN A 191 -7.88 -0.41 18.80
CA ASN A 191 -9.11 0.07 18.15
C ASN A 191 -8.81 0.71 16.77
N MET A 192 -9.85 1.14 16.04
CA MET A 192 -9.65 1.77 14.72
C MET A 192 -8.93 3.11 14.84
N GLN A 193 -9.05 3.81 15.97
CA GLN A 193 -8.29 5.04 16.18
C GLN A 193 -6.79 4.77 16.18
N ALA A 194 -6.31 3.70 16.82
CA ALA A 194 -4.90 3.30 16.79
C ALA A 194 -4.43 2.96 15.36
N LEU A 195 -5.27 2.30 14.56
CA LEU A 195 -4.98 1.98 13.16
C LEU A 195 -4.82 3.24 12.29
N PHE A 196 -5.63 4.26 12.55
CA PHE A 196 -5.64 5.54 11.80
C PHE A 196 -4.84 6.67 12.47
N ALA A 197 -4.26 6.45 13.65
CA ALA A 197 -3.48 7.46 14.38
C ALA A 197 -2.07 7.61 13.80
N LYS A 198 -1.53 6.53 13.23
CA LYS A 198 -0.26 6.58 12.51
C LYS A 198 -0.51 7.16 11.12
N THR A 199 -0.29 8.46 10.97
CA THR A 199 0.07 8.98 9.65
C THR A 199 1.39 8.35 9.27
N PHE A 200 1.45 7.70 8.11
CA PHE A 200 2.71 7.19 7.58
C PHE A 200 3.50 8.39 7.06
N ASP A 201 3.97 9.22 7.99
CA ASP A 201 4.91 10.28 7.71
C ASP A 201 6.16 9.67 7.12
N VAL A 202 6.48 10.21 5.96
CA VAL A 202 7.45 9.69 5.05
C VAL A 202 8.83 9.91 5.65
N LEU A 203 9.46 8.78 6.00
CA LEU A 203 10.90 8.59 6.17
C LEU A 203 11.53 9.16 7.46
N PRO A 204 11.83 8.32 8.47
CA PRO A 204 12.94 8.59 9.36
C PRO A 204 14.26 8.15 8.70
N ARG A 205 15.00 9.11 8.13
CA ARG A 205 16.40 8.99 7.65
C ARG A 205 16.70 7.90 6.58
N PRO A 206 17.82 8.07 5.85
CA PRO A 206 18.18 7.23 4.70
C PRO A 206 18.71 5.84 5.10
N THR A 207 18.00 5.04 5.90
CA THR A 207 18.29 3.58 5.94
C THR A 207 18.05 2.93 4.57
N PHE A 208 17.18 3.53 3.76
CA PHE A 208 16.96 3.29 2.33
C PHE A 208 18.23 3.25 1.47
N PHE A 209 19.25 4.02 1.84
CA PHE A 209 20.45 4.21 1.03
C PHE A 209 21.66 3.46 1.57
N LEU A 210 21.46 2.67 2.64
CA LEU A 210 22.45 1.71 3.09
C LEU A 210 22.41 0.50 2.16
N LYS A 211 23.25 0.61 1.13
CA LYS A 211 23.71 -0.48 0.27
C LYS A 211 24.02 -1.73 1.11
N ASN A 212 23.56 -2.91 0.68
CA ASN A 212 24.45 -3.97 0.18
C ASN A 212 23.67 -5.22 -0.24
N GLU A 213 24.15 -5.79 -1.36
CA GLU A 213 23.78 -7.06 -2.00
C GLU A 213 22.50 -7.05 -2.84
N GLN A 214 22.64 -7.53 -4.08
CA GLN A 214 21.55 -7.92 -4.97
C GLN A 214 20.81 -9.08 -4.31
N ASP A 215 19.96 -8.75 -3.35
CA ASP A 215 19.17 -9.74 -2.64
C ASP A 215 18.06 -10.24 -3.55
N THR A 216 18.35 -11.35 -4.23
CA THR A 216 17.43 -12.05 -5.11
C THR A 216 16.48 -12.88 -4.28
N HIS A 217 15.32 -12.31 -3.93
CA HIS A 217 14.19 -13.08 -3.40
C HIS A 217 13.11 -13.20 -4.45
N ALA A 218 12.72 -14.44 -4.79
CA ALA A 218 11.61 -14.72 -5.70
C ALA A 218 11.67 -13.87 -7.00
N HIS A 219 12.88 -13.68 -7.53
CA HIS A 219 13.21 -12.86 -8.71
C HIS A 219 13.04 -11.34 -8.58
N ALA A 220 12.76 -10.81 -7.38
CA ALA A 220 12.73 -9.39 -7.08
C ALA A 220 14.11 -8.88 -6.63
N GLN A 221 14.44 -7.66 -7.03
CA GLN A 221 15.67 -6.94 -6.68
C GLN A 221 15.37 -5.47 -6.37
N SER A 222 16.09 -4.90 -5.42
CA SER A 222 16.03 -3.46 -5.11
C SER A 222 17.12 -2.72 -5.87
N LEU A 223 16.77 -1.61 -6.52
CA LEU A 223 17.71 -0.72 -7.19
C LEU A 223 17.51 0.72 -6.72
N VAL A 224 18.61 1.48 -6.76
CA VAL A 224 18.62 2.89 -6.38
C VAL A 224 19.15 3.70 -7.55
N LEU A 225 18.34 4.64 -8.05
CA LEU A 225 18.74 5.65 -9.01
C LEU A 225 19.03 6.95 -8.26
N THR A 226 20.15 7.58 -8.56
CA THR A 226 20.54 8.88 -8.01
C THR A 226 20.68 9.90 -9.12
N PHE A 227 20.19 11.11 -8.89
CA PHE A 227 20.35 12.24 -9.80
C PHE A 227 20.92 13.41 -9.02
N ASP A 228 22.14 13.81 -9.39
CA ASP A 228 22.91 14.86 -8.72
C ASP A 228 22.52 16.28 -9.16
N THR A 229 21.61 16.38 -10.14
CA THR A 229 21.11 17.66 -10.68
C THR A 229 19.59 17.73 -10.51
N PRO A 230 19.03 18.95 -10.38
CA PRO A 230 17.59 19.15 -10.37
C PRO A 230 16.92 18.53 -11.61
N ILE A 231 15.86 17.77 -11.36
CA ILE A 231 15.11 17.03 -12.37
C ILE A 231 14.05 17.93 -13.01
N ASP A 232 13.95 17.90 -14.34
CA ASP A 232 12.79 18.44 -15.04
C ASP A 232 11.58 17.51 -14.83
N TRP A 233 10.49 18.05 -14.29
CA TRP A 233 9.30 17.26 -13.94
C TRP A 233 8.61 16.65 -15.16
N LEU A 234 8.60 17.34 -16.30
CA LEU A 234 7.96 16.85 -17.52
C LEU A 234 8.74 15.67 -18.09
N ALA A 235 10.05 15.80 -18.20
CA ALA A 235 10.94 14.76 -18.71
C ALA A 235 10.90 13.51 -17.82
N PHE A 236 10.95 13.70 -16.50
CA PHE A 236 10.83 12.62 -15.54
C PHE A 236 9.46 11.97 -15.58
N GLY A 237 8.39 12.77 -15.63
CA GLY A 237 7.02 12.28 -15.71
C GLY A 237 6.77 11.44 -16.96
N LEU A 238 7.30 11.86 -18.11
CA LEU A 238 7.24 11.09 -19.37
C LEU A 238 7.99 9.77 -19.26
N TRP A 239 9.23 9.80 -18.79
CA TRP A 239 10.03 8.58 -18.60
C TRP A 239 9.33 7.59 -17.67
N LEU A 240 8.88 8.06 -16.50
CA LEU A 240 8.24 7.22 -15.50
C LEU A 240 6.91 6.66 -16.02
N SER A 241 6.14 7.45 -16.75
CA SER A 241 4.87 6.99 -17.34
C SER A 241 5.11 5.88 -18.35
N LEU A 242 6.09 6.02 -19.24
CA LEU A 242 6.45 4.97 -20.22
C LEU A 242 6.96 3.70 -19.51
N LEU A 243 7.76 3.87 -18.47
CA LEU A 243 8.30 2.76 -17.70
C LEU A 243 7.18 1.98 -16.97
N LEU A 244 6.24 2.68 -16.33
CA LEU A 244 5.13 2.06 -15.62
C LEU A 244 4.07 1.47 -16.55
N ASP A 245 3.85 2.06 -17.73
CA ASP A 245 2.96 1.52 -18.75
C ASP A 245 3.50 0.20 -19.30
N GLN A 246 4.80 0.15 -19.65
CA GLN A 246 5.40 -1.04 -20.23
C GLN A 246 5.76 -2.13 -19.21
N TYR A 247 6.18 -1.74 -18.00
CA TYR A 247 6.78 -2.65 -17.02
C TYR A 247 6.12 -2.58 -15.64
N GLY A 248 4.91 -2.01 -15.51
CA GLY A 248 4.25 -1.78 -14.24
C GLY A 248 4.08 -3.02 -13.36
N GLU A 249 3.77 -4.19 -13.93
CA GLU A 249 3.66 -5.45 -13.17
C GLU A 249 5.01 -5.99 -12.66
N HIS A 250 6.10 -5.56 -13.30
CA HIS A 250 7.46 -5.89 -12.92
C HIS A 250 8.02 -4.92 -11.88
N ILE A 251 7.41 -3.75 -11.68
CA ILE A 251 7.84 -2.75 -10.70
C ILE A 251 7.02 -2.92 -9.44
N LEU A 252 7.44 -3.77 -8.52
CA LEU A 252 6.61 -4.10 -7.35
C LEU A 252 6.37 -2.89 -6.43
N ARG A 253 7.35 -2.00 -6.29
CA ARG A 253 7.24 -0.75 -5.53
C ARG A 253 8.25 0.27 -6.00
N LEU A 254 7.89 1.54 -5.89
CA LEU A 254 8.73 2.69 -6.17
C LEU A 254 8.55 3.73 -5.08
N LYS A 255 9.67 4.31 -4.62
CA LYS A 255 9.67 5.43 -3.68
C LYS A 255 10.85 6.33 -4.00
N GLY A 256 10.62 7.63 -4.03
CA GLY A 256 11.69 8.59 -4.29
C GLY A 256 11.47 9.94 -3.66
N VAL A 257 12.58 10.62 -3.41
CA VAL A 257 12.60 12.04 -3.06
C VAL A 257 13.32 12.74 -4.20
N LEU A 258 12.64 13.68 -4.85
CA LEU A 258 13.10 14.33 -6.07
C LEU A 258 13.37 15.81 -5.81
N HIS A 259 14.54 16.26 -6.25
CA HIS A 259 14.86 17.65 -6.50
C HIS A 259 14.25 18.05 -7.82
N LEU A 260 13.30 18.99 -7.83
CA LEU A 260 12.73 19.48 -9.08
C LEU A 260 13.29 20.87 -9.44
N GLN A 261 13.46 21.11 -10.74
CA GLN A 261 13.82 22.43 -11.25
C GLN A 261 12.76 23.47 -10.87
N GLY A 262 13.18 24.58 -10.28
CA GLY A 262 12.30 25.68 -9.92
C GLY A 262 11.38 25.42 -8.72
N ILE A 263 11.60 24.34 -7.96
CA ILE A 263 10.83 24.02 -6.75
C ILE A 263 11.78 23.82 -5.58
N ASP A 264 11.72 24.72 -4.60
CA ASP A 264 12.61 24.72 -3.42
C ASP A 264 12.31 23.58 -2.42
N LYS A 265 11.17 22.90 -2.58
CA LYS A 265 10.75 21.82 -1.69
C LYS A 265 10.96 20.46 -2.35
N PRO A 266 11.61 19.50 -1.68
CA PRO A 266 11.69 18.13 -2.15
C PRO A 266 10.31 17.56 -2.40
N MET A 267 10.17 16.82 -3.48
CA MET A 267 8.93 16.12 -3.80
C MET A 267 9.09 14.65 -3.52
N LEU A 268 8.18 14.12 -2.70
CA LEU A 268 8.02 12.71 -2.48
C LEU A 268 7.19 12.11 -3.61
N LEU A 269 7.68 10.98 -4.11
CA LEU A 269 6.99 10.11 -5.03
C LEU A 269 6.91 8.71 -4.43
N GLN A 270 5.74 8.08 -4.50
CA GLN A 270 5.54 6.71 -4.03
C GLN A 270 4.59 5.97 -4.97
N GLY A 271 4.75 4.66 -5.09
CA GLY A 271 3.87 3.83 -5.89
C GLY A 271 4.07 2.34 -5.67
N VAL A 272 3.06 1.57 -6.08
CA VAL A 272 3.02 0.10 -6.06
C VAL A 272 2.61 -0.33 -7.46
N GLN A 273 3.43 -1.11 -8.14
CA GLN A 273 3.19 -1.46 -9.55
C GLN A 273 2.98 -0.22 -10.41
N HIS A 274 1.99 -0.24 -11.30
CA HIS A 274 1.61 0.86 -12.16
C HIS A 274 0.87 1.99 -11.42
N CYS A 275 0.65 1.89 -10.11
CA CYS A 275 -0.12 2.85 -9.33
C CYS A 275 0.78 3.80 -8.55
N LEU A 276 0.71 5.09 -8.88
CA LEU A 276 1.36 6.15 -8.12
C LEU A 276 0.39 6.76 -7.11
N TYR A 277 0.89 7.00 -5.90
CA TYR A 277 0.26 7.91 -4.96
C TYR A 277 0.40 9.36 -5.46
N PRO A 278 -0.54 10.26 -5.10
CA PRO A 278 -0.35 11.68 -5.36
C PRO A 278 1.01 12.15 -4.83
N PRO A 279 1.84 12.83 -5.65
CA PRO A 279 3.10 13.39 -5.17
C PRO A 279 2.87 14.44 -4.09
N GLU A 280 3.74 14.47 -3.08
CA GLU A 280 3.63 15.39 -1.95
C GLU A 280 4.93 16.18 -1.77
N HIS A 281 4.82 17.45 -1.40
CA HIS A 281 6.00 18.25 -1.04
C HIS A 281 6.37 18.01 0.42
N LEU A 282 7.60 17.57 0.64
CA LEU A 282 8.17 17.43 1.98
C LEU A 282 8.67 18.79 2.48
N SER A 283 8.85 18.90 3.80
CA SER A 283 9.54 20.06 4.38
C SER A 283 11.02 20.03 4.03
N ALA A 284 11.59 21.18 3.67
CA ALA A 284 13.00 21.30 3.27
C ALA A 284 13.98 20.81 4.36
N SER A 285 13.60 20.89 5.64
CA SER A 285 14.42 20.41 6.77
C SER A 285 14.69 18.90 6.78
N VAL A 286 13.89 18.11 6.05
CA VAL A 286 14.01 16.64 6.00
C VAL A 286 15.06 16.19 4.98
N TRP A 287 15.48 17.07 4.06
CA TRP A 287 16.35 16.72 2.95
C TRP A 287 17.56 17.66 2.93
N GLN A 288 18.77 17.10 3.02
CA GLN A 288 19.96 17.84 3.42
C GLN A 288 21.03 17.99 2.33
N ASP A 289 20.90 17.27 1.21
CA ASP A 289 21.97 17.16 0.22
C ASP A 289 21.54 17.46 -1.22
N ASP A 290 20.29 17.87 -1.45
CA ASP A 290 19.76 18.23 -2.76
C ASP A 290 19.87 17.13 -3.85
N VAL A 291 20.20 15.90 -3.46
CA VAL A 291 20.33 14.75 -4.36
C VAL A 291 18.99 14.04 -4.48
N SER A 292 18.49 13.94 -5.71
CA SER A 292 17.29 13.16 -5.99
C SER A 292 17.61 11.67 -5.92
N ARG A 293 16.74 10.90 -5.29
CA ARG A 293 16.92 9.46 -5.15
C ARG A 293 15.62 8.72 -5.36
N LEU A 294 15.67 7.66 -6.16
CA LEU A 294 14.53 6.80 -6.47
C LEU A 294 14.91 5.35 -6.20
N VAL A 295 14.21 4.72 -5.27
CA VAL A 295 14.32 3.30 -4.96
C VAL A 295 13.19 2.56 -5.64
N MET A 296 13.51 1.47 -6.34
CA MET A 296 12.53 0.61 -6.98
C MET A 296 12.80 -0.84 -6.60
N ILE A 297 11.74 -1.56 -6.25
CA ILE A 297 11.77 -3.02 -6.16
C ILE A 297 11.20 -3.56 -7.46
N VAL A 298 12.01 -4.27 -8.23
CA VAL A 298 11.65 -4.77 -9.57
C VAL A 298 11.84 -6.28 -9.67
N ARG A 299 11.06 -6.94 -10.53
CA ARG A 299 11.12 -8.38 -10.77
C ARG A 299 11.35 -8.67 -12.25
N GLY A 300 12.44 -9.37 -12.56
CA GLY A 300 12.76 -9.77 -13.94
C GLY A 300 13.15 -8.62 -14.88
N LEU A 301 13.53 -7.45 -14.34
CA LEU A 301 14.10 -6.33 -15.10
C LEU A 301 15.55 -6.13 -14.69
N ASP A 302 16.43 -5.68 -15.58
CA ASP A 302 17.80 -5.30 -15.24
C ASP A 302 17.84 -3.85 -14.72
N ALA A 303 18.52 -3.62 -13.59
CA ALA A 303 18.65 -2.29 -13.02
C ALA A 303 19.41 -1.32 -13.93
N SER A 304 20.40 -1.83 -14.69
CA SER A 304 21.18 -1.04 -15.62
C SER A 304 20.36 -0.55 -16.82
N ASP A 305 19.38 -1.32 -17.27
CA ASP A 305 18.47 -0.92 -18.35
C ASP A 305 17.53 0.20 -17.90
N ILE A 306 17.00 0.10 -16.68
CA ILE A 306 16.16 1.15 -16.08
C ILE A 306 16.98 2.44 -15.93
N GLU A 307 18.18 2.36 -15.36
CA GLU A 307 19.07 3.52 -15.19
C GLU A 307 19.43 4.16 -16.55
N ARG A 308 19.77 3.34 -17.55
CA ARG A 308 20.08 3.81 -18.90
C ARG A 308 18.88 4.52 -19.53
N SER A 309 17.67 3.97 -19.37
CA SER A 309 16.45 4.59 -19.90
C SER A 309 16.19 5.97 -19.28
N ALA A 310 16.34 6.09 -17.95
CA ALA A 310 16.16 7.34 -17.22
C ALA A 310 17.15 8.41 -17.71
N LYS A 311 18.45 8.05 -17.75
CA LYS A 311 19.52 8.95 -18.21
C LYS A 311 19.30 9.39 -19.66
N THR A 312 18.78 8.52 -20.52
CA THR A 312 18.56 8.84 -21.94
C THR A 312 17.46 9.87 -22.10
N VAL A 313 16.29 9.64 -21.49
CA VAL A 313 15.14 10.54 -21.60
C VAL A 313 15.43 11.89 -20.95
N LEU A 314 15.99 11.89 -19.73
CA LEU A 314 16.29 13.12 -19.00
C LEU A 314 17.36 13.97 -19.70
N ARG A 315 18.36 13.35 -20.37
CA ARG A 315 19.33 14.12 -21.16
C ARG A 315 18.72 14.71 -22.42
N TYR A 316 17.95 13.91 -23.17
CA TYR A 316 17.41 14.32 -24.46
C TYR A 316 16.43 15.49 -24.34
N LEU A 317 15.60 15.49 -23.29
CA LEU A 317 14.59 16.53 -23.07
C LEU A 317 15.13 17.77 -22.35
N ASN A 318 16.32 17.70 -21.72
CA ASN A 318 16.99 18.87 -21.15
C ASN A 318 17.87 19.63 -22.17
N THR A 319 18.07 19.08 -23.37
CA THR A 319 18.86 19.70 -24.45
C THR A 319 18.04 20.53 -25.44
N HIS A 320 16.72 20.62 -25.25
CA HIS A 320 15.77 21.34 -26.12
C HIS A 320 14.82 22.18 -25.28
#